data_AF-A0A3M6Y8B7-F1
#
_entry.id   AF-A0A3M6Y8B7-F1
#
_cell.length_a   1.000
_cell.length_b   1.000
_cell.length_c   1.000
_cell.angle_alpha   90.00
_cell.angle_beta   90.00
_cell.angle_gamma   90.00
#
_symmetry.space_group_name_H-M   'P 1'
#
loop_
_entity.id
_entity.type
_entity.pdbx_description
1 polymer ?
#
loop_
_entity_poly.entity_id
_entity_poly.type
_entity_poly.pdbx_seq_one_letter_code
_entity_poly.pdbx_strand_id
1 'polypeptide(L)'
;MNEASSGNGLIVGSGGDMMSYRHIRVIIDISAGSKTANEKQDMMRHTMECCMEYEGKKAQDCEFEIRINEVEEGNVMRMLPGMKEMV
;
A
#
# COMPACT_ATOMS: atom_id res chain seq x y z
N MET A 1 -20.99 27.05 -4.22
CA MET A 1 -20.19 26.27 -5.20
C MET A 1 -18.75 26.38 -4.72
N ASN A 2 -18.32 25.41 -3.91
CA ASN A 2 -17.50 24.25 -4.30
C ASN A 2 -16.04 24.71 -4.52
N GLU A 3 -14.99 24.20 -3.86
CA GLU A 3 -14.77 22.89 -3.22
C GLU A 3 -13.81 23.03 -2.02
N ALA A 4 -14.09 22.30 -0.94
CA ALA A 4 -13.11 21.99 0.08
C ALA A 4 -12.17 20.92 -0.47
N SER A 5 -10.91 21.27 -0.73
CA SER A 5 -9.85 20.31 -1.03
C SER A 5 -9.55 19.51 0.25
N SER A 6 -10.29 18.42 0.44
CA SER A 6 -9.99 17.40 1.44
C SER A 6 -9.02 16.38 0.83
N GLY A 7 -7.79 16.82 0.57
CA GLY A 7 -6.69 15.90 0.30
C GLY A 7 -6.17 15.34 1.63
N ASN A 8 -6.12 14.01 1.76
CA ASN A 8 -5.42 13.33 2.84
C ASN A 8 -3.92 13.68 2.79
N GLY A 9 -3.56 14.84 3.36
CA GLY A 9 -2.17 15.23 3.55
C GLY A 9 -1.58 14.40 4.68
N LEU A 10 -0.73 13.43 4.33
CA LEU A 10 0.12 12.75 5.32
C LEU A 10 1.01 13.81 5.98
N ILE A 11 0.85 13.97 7.29
CA ILE A 11 1.58 14.95 8.11
C ILE A 11 3.05 14.50 8.18
N VAL A 12 3.96 15.34 7.69
CA VAL A 12 5.41 15.09 7.72
C VAL A 12 5.98 15.60 9.04
N GLY A 13 6.50 14.68 9.86
CA GLY A 13 7.18 15.00 11.11
C GLY A 13 8.49 15.76 10.87
N SER A 14 8.70 16.86 11.60
CA SER A 14 9.93 17.65 11.58
C SER A 14 10.91 17.14 12.62
N GLY A 15 12.03 16.55 12.19
CA GLY A 15 13.18 16.37 13.08
C GLY A 15 14.19 15.29 12.66
N GLY A 16 15.40 15.71 12.30
CA GLY A 16 16.62 14.92 12.54
C GLY A 16 17.34 14.38 11.29
N ASP A 17 18.63 14.64 11.25
CA ASP A 17 19.61 14.43 10.18
C ASP A 17 19.91 12.94 9.88
N MET A 18 19.46 12.48 8.72
CA MET A 18 19.83 11.28 7.95
C MET A 18 19.15 11.50 6.59
N MET A 19 19.80 11.26 5.45
CA MET A 19 19.20 11.44 4.11
C MET A 19 17.77 10.91 4.11
N SER A 20 16.79 11.82 4.27
CA SER A 20 15.47 11.45 4.78
C SER A 20 14.62 11.04 3.60
N TYR A 21 14.97 9.91 2.99
CA TYR A 21 14.12 9.31 1.99
C TYR A 21 12.75 9.09 2.62
N ARG A 22 11.71 9.59 1.96
CA ARG A 22 10.33 9.34 2.39
C ARG A 22 10.08 7.84 2.23
N HIS A 23 9.93 7.15 3.36
CA HIS A 23 9.71 5.71 3.34
C HIS A 23 8.24 5.40 3.05
N ILE A 24 7.99 4.66 1.97
CA ILE A 24 6.68 4.21 1.53
C ILE A 24 6.65 2.69 1.59
N ARG A 25 5.85 2.15 2.51
CA ARG A 25 5.61 0.71 2.62
C ARG A 25 4.23 0.37 2.10
N VAL A 26 4.16 -0.63 1.22
CA VAL A 26 2.92 -1.26 0.75
C VAL A 26 2.89 -2.70 1.22
N ILE A 27 1.78 -3.09 1.84
CA ILE A 27 1.52 -4.46 2.28
C ILE A 27 0.34 -4.98 1.47
N ILE A 28 0.54 -6.13 0.83
CA ILE A 28 -0.47 -6.82 0.04
C ILE A 28 -0.78 -8.14 0.74
N ASP A 29 -1.97 -8.23 1.32
CA ASP A 29 -2.46 -9.46 1.90
C ASP A 29 -3.21 -10.28 0.84
N ILE A 30 -2.78 -11.52 0.61
CA ILE A 30 -3.40 -12.46 -0.33
C ILE A 30 -3.78 -13.76 0.39
N SER A 31 -4.73 -14.52 -0.15
CA SER A 31 -5.04 -15.86 0.37
C SER A 31 -3.81 -16.77 0.25
N ALA A 32 -3.51 -17.54 1.29
CA ALA A 32 -2.39 -18.47 1.29
C ALA A 32 -2.48 -19.48 0.12
N GLY A 33 -1.38 -19.67 -0.60
CA GLY A 33 -1.32 -20.60 -1.74
C GLY A 33 -2.03 -20.13 -3.01
N SER A 34 -2.67 -18.96 -3.00
CA SER A 34 -3.39 -18.44 -4.18
C SER A 34 -2.49 -17.97 -5.32
N LYS A 35 -1.19 -17.79 -5.05
CA LYS A 35 -0.19 -17.27 -5.99
C LYS A 35 1.11 -18.06 -5.91
N THR A 36 1.68 -18.34 -7.05
CA THR A 36 3.04 -18.88 -7.17
C THR A 36 4.09 -17.83 -6.80
N ALA A 37 5.34 -18.27 -6.57
CA ALA A 37 6.45 -17.35 -6.29
C ALA A 37 6.70 -16.35 -7.42
N ASN A 38 6.58 -16.77 -8.69
CA ASN A 38 6.76 -15.89 -9.85
C ASN A 38 5.64 -14.84 -9.93
N GLU A 39 4.38 -15.24 -9.72
CA GLU A 39 3.28 -14.28 -9.72
C GLU A 39 3.40 -13.26 -8.56
N LYS A 40 3.92 -13.67 -7.40
CA LYS A 40 4.23 -12.76 -6.30
C LYS A 40 5.32 -11.75 -6.69
N GLN A 41 6.37 -12.20 -7.37
CA GLN A 41 7.41 -11.30 -7.89
C GLN A 41 6.87 -10.30 -8.92
N ASP A 42 6.04 -10.76 -9.85
CA ASP A 42 5.41 -9.90 -10.85
C ASP A 42 4.50 -8.86 -10.18
N MET A 43 3.74 -9.28 -9.15
CA MET A 43 2.89 -8.40 -8.37
C MET A 43 3.70 -7.35 -7.59
N MET A 44 4.81 -7.73 -6.97
CA MET A 44 5.71 -6.78 -6.30
C MET A 44 6.26 -5.74 -7.27
N ARG A 45 6.69 -6.18 -8.47
CA ARG A 45 7.21 -5.29 -9.51
C ARG A 45 6.16 -4.30 -10.00
N HIS A 46 4.97 -4.77 -10.39
CA HIS A 46 3.91 -3.86 -10.84
C HIS A 46 3.46 -2.90 -9.74
N THR A 47 3.40 -3.37 -8.49
CA THR A 47 3.04 -2.49 -7.36
C THR A 47 4.09 -1.38 -7.18
N MET A 48 5.38 -1.74 -7.26
CA MET A 48 6.48 -0.77 -7.22
C MET A 48 6.34 0.28 -8.33
N GLU A 49 6.11 -0.15 -9.57
CA GLU A 49 5.92 0.73 -10.72
C GLU A 49 4.76 1.71 -10.48
N CYS A 50 3.60 1.22 -10.02
CA CYS A 50 2.46 2.06 -9.68
C CYS A 50 2.78 3.07 -8.57
N CYS A 51 3.53 2.68 -7.53
CA CYS A 51 3.94 3.58 -6.46
C CYS A 51 4.89 4.68 -6.96
N MET A 52 5.83 4.34 -7.84
CA MET A 52 6.74 5.31 -8.45
C MET A 52 5.98 6.28 -9.36
N GLU A 53 5.03 5.79 -10.15
CA GLU A 53 4.17 6.62 -11.00
C GLU A 53 3.31 7.58 -10.18
N TYR A 54 2.73 7.10 -9.07
CA TYR A 54 1.92 7.91 -8.16
C TYR A 54 2.71 9.07 -7.55
N GLU A 55 3.93 8.80 -7.05
CA GLU A 55 4.81 9.84 -6.52
C GLU A 55 5.37 10.74 -7.63
N GLY A 56 5.53 10.22 -8.84
CA GLY A 56 6.07 10.94 -9.99
C GLY A 56 7.50 11.43 -9.73
N LYS A 57 7.76 12.72 -9.96
CA LYS A 57 9.11 13.33 -9.80
C LYS A 57 9.68 13.18 -8.39
N LYS A 58 8.82 12.95 -7.40
CA LYS A 58 9.17 12.78 -5.99
C LYS A 58 9.66 11.37 -5.65
N ALA A 59 9.51 10.40 -6.55
CA ALA A 59 9.87 9.01 -6.30
C ALA A 59 11.38 8.81 -6.05
N GLN A 60 12.23 9.65 -6.64
CA GLN A 60 13.69 9.62 -6.43
C GLN A 60 14.12 9.91 -4.98
N ASP A 61 13.24 10.57 -4.21
CA ASP A 61 13.47 10.93 -2.81
C ASP A 61 12.72 9.97 -1.87
N CYS A 62 12.31 8.80 -2.36
CA CYS A 62 11.56 7.80 -1.62
C CYS A 62 12.31 6.47 -1.52
N GLU A 63 12.16 5.81 -0.38
CA GLU A 63 12.48 4.39 -0.21
C GLU A 63 11.18 3.60 -0.29
N PHE A 64 11.07 2.67 -1.23
CA PHE A 64 9.87 1.86 -1.43
C PHE A 64 10.08 0.43 -0.92
N GLU A 65 9.15 -0.05 -0.11
CA GLU A 65 9.12 -1.41 0.38
C GLU A 65 7.78 -2.07 0.05
N ILE A 66 7.80 -3.16 -0.74
CA ILE A 66 6.60 -3.94 -1.06
C ILE A 66 6.70 -5.29 -0.35
N ARG A 67 5.69 -5.62 0.47
CA ARG A 67 5.58 -6.92 1.14
C ARG A 67 4.30 -7.62 0.73
N ILE A 68 4.39 -8.92 0.51
CA ILE A 68 3.23 -9.80 0.33
C ILE A 68 3.12 -10.68 1.56
N ASN A 69 1.96 -10.65 2.22
CA ASN A 69 1.61 -11.62 3.26
C ASN A 69 0.61 -12.62 2.70
N GLU A 70 0.80 -13.88 3.08
CA GLU A 70 -0.18 -14.92 2.85
C GLU A 70 -1.02 -15.13 4.10
N VAL A 71 -2.33 -15.00 3.95
CA VAL A 71 -3.29 -15.10 5.05
C VAL A 71 -4.23 -16.27 4.77
N GLU A 72 -4.41 -17.13 5.76
CA GLU A 72 -5.38 -18.22 5.71
C GLU A 72 -6.81 -17.68 5.59
N GLU A 73 -7.63 -18.24 4.70
CA GLU A 73 -8.99 -17.74 4.47
C GLU A 73 -9.87 -17.78 5.73
N GLY A 74 -9.67 -18.77 6.59
CA GLY A 74 -10.37 -18.87 7.88
C GLY A 74 -10.03 -17.75 8.88
N ASN A 75 -8.95 -16.99 8.64
CA ASN A 75 -8.51 -15.88 9.49
C ASN A 75 -8.88 -14.51 8.92
N VAL A 76 -9.66 -14.46 7.83
CA VAL A 76 -10.06 -13.22 7.17
C VAL A 76 -11.59 -13.07 7.21
N MET A 77 -12.08 -11.99 7.81
CA MET A 77 -13.47 -11.57 7.71
C MET A 77 -13.56 -10.34 6.81
N ARG A 78 -14.43 -10.38 5.79
CA ARG A 78 -14.66 -9.26 4.87
C ARG A 78 -16.11 -8.83 4.95
N MET A 79 -16.34 -7.52 5.01
CA MET A 79 -17.66 -6.92 4.91
C MET A 79 -17.63 -5.90 3.77
N LEU A 80 -18.58 -6.02 2.84
CA LEU A 80 -18.75 -5.02 1.81
C LEU A 80 -19.51 -3.81 2.39
N PRO A 81 -19.24 -2.58 1.91
CA PRO A 81 -20.02 -1.42 2.31
C PRO A 81 -21.52 -1.67 2.10
N GLY A 82 -22.32 -1.46 3.14
CA GLY A 82 -23.78 -1.63 3.09
C GLY A 82 -24.31 -3.03 3.41
N MET A 83 -23.45 -4.02 3.65
CA MET A 83 -23.89 -5.28 4.25
C MET A 83 -23.91 -5.13 5.77
N LYS A 84 -25.10 -5.19 6.39
CA LYS A 84 -25.21 -5.33 7.85
C LYS A 84 -24.71 -6.72 8.22
N GLU A 85 -23.91 -6.79 9.29
CA GLU A 85 -23.42 -8.04 9.91
C GLU A 85 -24.53 -9.10 9.91
N MET A 86 -24.29 -10.22 9.23
CA MET A 86 -25.07 -11.42 9.46
C MET A 86 -24.57 -12.00 10.77
N VAL A 87 -25.31 -11.71 11.83
CA VAL A 87 -25.20 -12.33 13.16
C VAL A 87 -25.52 -13.82 13.05
#